data_AF-A0A964EP56-F1
#
_entry.id   AF-A0A964EP56-F1
#
_cell.length_a   1.000
_cell.length_b   1.000
_cell.length_c   1.000
_cell.angle_alpha   90.00
_cell.angle_beta   90.00
_cell.angle_gamma   90.00
#
_symmetry.space_group_name_H-M   'P 1'
#
loop_
_entity.id
_entity.type
_entity.pdbx_description
1 polymer ?
#
loop_
_entity_poly.entity_id
_entity_poly.type
_entity_poly.pdbx_seq_one_letter_code
_entity_poly.pdbx_strand_id
1 'polypeptide(L)'
;MYPDELVAPMRKDLTDVGFNELTTAAEVDQVLSSKEGTVLVVVNSVCGCAAGMARPGVKMALNASDARPQKLTTVFAGQDTEATAQARKYMLPYPPSSPSMALFKNGELVHFIERHHIEGRSADMIAENLKMAFEEYCND
;
A
#
# COMPACT_ATOMS: atom_id res chain seq x y z
N MET A 1 -4.91 15.45 12.18
CA MET A 1 -5.94 14.49 11.71
C MET A 1 -6.99 15.30 10.96
N TYR A 2 -7.42 14.86 9.78
CA TYR A 2 -8.55 15.48 9.09
C TYR A 2 -9.85 14.83 9.58
N PRO A 3 -11.00 15.54 9.54
CA PRO A 3 -12.31 14.95 9.83
C PRO A 3 -12.59 13.69 9.02
N ASP A 4 -13.21 12.68 9.65
CA ASP A 4 -13.50 11.38 9.02
C ASP A 4 -14.32 11.50 7.73
N GLU A 5 -15.30 12.41 7.71
CA GLU A 5 -16.13 12.67 6.53
C GLU A 5 -15.31 13.13 5.32
N LEU A 6 -14.22 13.87 5.55
CA LEU A 6 -13.35 14.37 4.47
C LEU A 6 -12.43 13.28 3.90
N VAL A 7 -12.06 12.29 4.72
CA VAL A 7 -11.18 11.20 4.29
C VAL A 7 -11.91 9.91 3.92
N ALA A 8 -13.19 9.79 4.25
CA ALA A 8 -14.02 8.65 3.87
C ALA A 8 -13.97 8.35 2.36
N PRO A 9 -13.99 9.32 1.43
CA PRO A 9 -13.82 9.03 0.00
C PRO A 9 -12.43 8.49 -0.34
N MET A 10 -11.38 8.95 0.34
CA MET A 10 -10.00 8.53 0.10
C MET A 10 -9.72 7.12 0.64
N ARG A 11 -10.44 6.73 1.70
CA ARG A 11 -10.54 5.38 2.24
C ARG A 11 -11.25 4.44 1.26
N LYS A 12 -12.47 4.83 0.84
CA LYS A 12 -13.28 4.11 -0.14
C LYS A 12 -12.59 3.85 -1.47
N ASP A 13 -11.77 4.79 -1.94
CA ASP A 13 -11.03 4.63 -3.19
C ASP A 13 -10.10 3.39 -3.23
N LEU A 14 -9.71 2.87 -2.06
CA LEU A 14 -8.99 1.59 -1.94
C LEU A 14 -9.90 0.45 -1.46
N THR A 15 -10.79 0.68 -0.49
CA THR A 15 -11.64 -0.42 0.03
C THR A 15 -12.67 -0.92 -0.98
N ASP A 16 -13.16 -0.05 -1.88
CA ASP A 16 -14.08 -0.44 -2.97
C ASP A 16 -13.41 -1.40 -3.98
N VAL A 17 -12.07 -1.47 -4.00
CA VAL A 17 -11.29 -2.39 -4.84
C VAL A 17 -10.62 -3.51 -4.03
N GLY A 18 -11.12 -3.78 -2.83
CA GLY A 18 -10.77 -4.96 -2.04
C GLY A 18 -9.63 -4.79 -1.03
N PHE A 19 -9.15 -3.57 -0.79
CA PHE A 19 -8.21 -3.33 0.30
C PHE A 19 -8.89 -3.44 1.66
N ASN A 20 -8.24 -4.11 2.60
CA ASN A 20 -8.61 -4.08 4.00
C ASN A 20 -7.87 -2.93 4.72
N GLU A 21 -8.61 -2.08 5.44
CA GLU A 21 -8.02 -1.02 6.25
C GLU A 21 -7.47 -1.60 7.55
N LEU A 22 -6.22 -1.27 7.85
CA LEU A 22 -5.58 -1.58 9.12
C LEU A 22 -5.48 -0.28 9.92
N THR A 23 -6.24 -0.20 11.00
CA THR A 23 -6.42 1.03 11.79
C THR A 23 -5.68 0.98 13.13
N THR A 24 -5.28 -0.22 13.57
CA THR A 24 -4.51 -0.44 14.79
C THR A 24 -3.14 -1.08 14.52
N ALA A 25 -2.20 -0.91 15.45
CA ALA A 25 -0.90 -1.60 15.39
C ALA A 25 -1.05 -3.13 15.45
N ALA A 26 -2.02 -3.64 16.21
CA ALA A 26 -2.27 -5.07 16.34
C ALA A 26 -2.74 -5.71 15.02
N GLU A 27 -3.63 -5.04 14.27
CA GLU A 27 -4.05 -5.48 12.94
C GLU A 27 -2.87 -5.53 11.96
N VAL A 28 -1.97 -4.54 12.03
CA VAL A 28 -0.75 -4.52 11.23
C VAL A 28 0.15 -5.70 11.56
N ASP A 29 0.43 -5.94 12.84
CA ASP A 29 1.27 -7.06 13.28
C ASP A 29 0.67 -8.39 12.84
N GLN A 30 -0.64 -8.57 13.05
CA GLN A 30 -1.35 -9.79 12.66
C GLN A 30 -1.20 -10.10 11.16
N VAL A 31 -1.25 -9.08 10.31
CA VAL A 31 -1.13 -9.26 8.86
C VAL A 31 0.32 -9.43 8.42
N LEU A 32 1.23 -8.57 8.89
CA LEU A 32 2.61 -8.49 8.39
C LEU A 32 3.56 -9.49 9.05
N SER A 33 3.20 -10.06 10.21
CA SER A 33 3.94 -11.19 10.78
C SER A 33 3.64 -12.53 10.09
N SER A 34 2.67 -12.56 9.17
CA SER A 34 2.28 -13.77 8.42
C SER A 34 3.49 -14.37 7.72
N LYS A 35 3.79 -15.65 7.98
CA LYS A 35 4.89 -16.38 7.33
C LYS A 35 4.50 -17.05 6.02
N GLU A 36 3.29 -16.80 5.58
CA GLU A 36 2.73 -17.36 4.36
C GLU A 36 2.06 -16.26 3.54
N GLY A 37 2.26 -16.37 2.23
CA GLY A 37 1.55 -15.57 1.24
C GLY A 37 2.16 -14.21 0.95
N THR A 38 1.45 -13.46 0.11
CA THR A 38 1.85 -12.12 -0.31
C THR A 38 0.89 -11.06 0.20
N VAL A 39 1.44 -9.95 0.72
CA VAL A 39 0.68 -8.82 1.25
C VAL A 39 1.14 -7.55 0.59
N LEU A 40 0.23 -6.87 -0.10
CA LEU A 40 0.45 -5.51 -0.58
C LEU A 40 -0.10 -4.51 0.45
N VAL A 41 0.76 -3.63 0.95
CA VAL A 41 0.40 -2.52 1.83
C VAL A 41 0.50 -1.21 1.07
N VAL A 42 -0.60 -0.46 0.99
CA VAL A 42 -0.58 0.94 0.55
C VAL A 42 -0.60 1.85 1.78
N VAL A 43 0.45 2.63 1.97
CA VAL A 43 0.47 3.73 2.94
C VAL A 43 -0.26 4.92 2.30
N ASN A 44 -1.57 5.00 2.50
CA ASN A 44 -2.44 6.02 1.93
C ASN A 44 -2.18 7.39 2.58
N SER A 45 -2.61 8.46 1.92
CA SER A 45 -2.42 9.84 2.37
C SER A 45 -3.45 10.76 1.72
N VAL A 46 -3.65 11.93 2.33
CA VAL A 46 -4.46 13.02 1.76
C VAL A 46 -3.75 13.79 0.64
N CYS A 47 -2.44 13.53 0.40
CA CYS A 47 -1.66 14.21 -0.65
C CYS A 47 -2.31 14.07 -2.04
N GLY A 48 -2.24 15.13 -2.86
CA GLY A 48 -2.65 15.06 -4.26
C GLY A 48 -1.90 13.98 -5.07
N CYS A 49 -0.65 13.70 -4.71
CA CYS A 49 0.14 12.60 -5.25
C CYS A 49 -0.45 11.20 -4.95
N ALA A 50 -1.13 11.03 -3.81
CA ALA A 50 -1.85 9.80 -3.50
C ALA A 50 -3.10 9.65 -4.38
N ALA A 51 -3.83 10.75 -4.58
CA ALA A 51 -5.03 10.79 -5.40
C ALA A 51 -4.77 10.62 -6.89
N GLY A 52 -3.75 11.30 -7.42
CA GLY A 52 -3.46 11.32 -8.86
C GLY A 52 -2.61 10.15 -9.34
N MET A 53 -1.73 9.63 -8.48
CA MET A 53 -0.71 8.66 -8.92
C MET A 53 -0.78 7.34 -8.16
N ALA A 54 -0.71 7.35 -6.83
CA ALA A 54 -0.60 6.10 -6.06
C ALA A 54 -1.86 5.22 -6.13
N ARG A 55 -3.04 5.76 -5.76
CA ARG A 55 -4.30 4.99 -5.77
C ARG A 55 -4.72 4.58 -7.19
N PRO A 56 -4.61 5.43 -8.22
CA PRO A 56 -4.85 4.99 -9.60
C PRO A 56 -3.84 3.93 -10.06
N GLY A 57 -2.55 4.12 -9.77
CA GLY A 57 -1.49 3.20 -10.17
C GLY A 57 -1.66 1.79 -9.59
N VAL A 58 -1.99 1.68 -8.30
CA VAL A 58 -2.25 0.36 -7.69
C VAL A 58 -3.49 -0.31 -8.25
N LYS A 59 -4.57 0.45 -8.52
CA LYS A 59 -5.79 -0.08 -9.17
C LYS A 59 -5.50 -0.59 -10.58
N MET A 60 -4.72 0.16 -11.35
CA MET A 60 -4.29 -0.23 -12.70
C MET A 60 -3.44 -1.50 -12.65
N ALA A 61 -2.47 -1.59 -11.74
CA ALA A 61 -1.64 -2.79 -11.57
C ALA A 61 -2.49 -4.02 -11.25
N LEU A 62 -3.38 -3.92 -10.27
CA LEU A 62 -4.26 -5.02 -9.90
C LEU A 62 -5.13 -5.46 -11.08
N ASN A 63 -5.73 -4.52 -11.80
CA ASN A 63 -6.59 -4.87 -12.94
C ASN A 63 -5.81 -5.51 -14.11
N ALA A 64 -4.54 -5.13 -14.30
CA ALA A 64 -3.72 -5.58 -15.43
C ALA A 64 -2.82 -6.78 -15.13
N SER A 65 -2.83 -7.31 -13.89
CA SER A 65 -2.04 -8.47 -13.49
C SER A 65 -2.91 -9.69 -13.18
N ASP A 66 -2.51 -10.83 -13.73
CA ASP A 66 -3.03 -12.16 -13.38
C ASP A 66 -2.41 -12.65 -12.06
N ALA A 67 -1.10 -12.43 -11.87
CA ALA A 67 -0.41 -12.64 -10.60
C ALA A 67 -0.76 -11.50 -9.64
N ARG A 68 -1.48 -11.79 -8.54
CA ARG A 68 -1.94 -10.76 -7.61
C ARG A 68 -1.50 -11.06 -6.18
N PRO A 69 -1.22 -10.02 -5.36
CA PRO A 69 -1.02 -10.21 -3.94
C PRO A 69 -2.24 -10.87 -3.30
N GLN A 70 -2.02 -11.85 -2.43
CA GLN A 70 -3.09 -12.60 -1.78
C GLN A 70 -3.88 -11.74 -0.78
N LYS A 71 -3.22 -10.76 -0.16
CA LYS A 71 -3.85 -9.79 0.74
C LYS A 71 -3.57 -8.37 0.25
N LEU A 72 -4.62 -7.57 0.13
CA LEU A 72 -4.56 -6.14 -0.16
C LEU A 72 -4.88 -5.39 1.13
N THR A 73 -3.96 -4.58 1.63
CA THR A 73 -4.16 -3.83 2.87
C THR A 73 -3.70 -2.38 2.75
N THR A 74 -4.26 -1.52 3.59
CA THR A 74 -3.88 -0.10 3.61
C THR A 74 -3.88 0.44 5.02
N VAL A 75 -2.93 1.33 5.29
CA VAL A 75 -2.88 2.19 6.48
C VAL A 75 -2.97 3.64 6.04
N PHE A 76 -3.62 4.51 6.81
CA PHE A 76 -3.80 5.91 6.43
C PHE A 76 -2.86 6.84 7.20
N ALA A 77 -1.79 7.31 6.54
CA ALA A 77 -0.83 8.22 7.13
C ALA A 77 -1.48 9.57 7.53
N GLY A 78 -1.32 9.94 8.79
CA GLY A 78 -1.90 11.16 9.38
C GLY A 78 -3.32 11.01 9.92
N GLN A 79 -3.95 9.85 9.72
CA GLN A 79 -5.21 9.45 10.35
C GLN A 79 -4.97 8.28 11.31
N ASP A 80 -4.62 7.11 10.78
CA ASP A 80 -4.37 5.90 11.56
C ASP A 80 -2.91 5.85 12.01
N THR A 81 -2.56 6.76 12.92
CA THR A 81 -1.15 7.08 13.26
C THR A 81 -0.40 5.88 13.82
N GLU A 82 -1.01 5.11 14.72
CA GLU A 82 -0.40 3.93 15.33
C GLU A 82 -0.19 2.80 14.31
N ALA A 83 -1.21 2.50 13.51
CA ALA A 83 -1.10 1.50 12.44
C ALA A 83 -0.04 1.89 11.42
N THR A 84 -0.02 3.16 10.98
CA THR A 84 0.98 3.65 10.04
C THR A 84 2.40 3.57 10.61
N ALA A 85 2.57 3.95 11.88
CA ALA A 85 3.86 3.86 12.56
C ALA A 85 4.33 2.41 12.70
N GLN A 86 3.42 1.48 13.00
CA GLN A 86 3.73 0.06 13.09
C GLN A 86 4.11 -0.52 11.72
N ALA A 87 3.34 -0.22 10.67
CA ALA A 87 3.63 -0.70 9.31
C ALA A 87 5.02 -0.26 8.84
N ARG A 88 5.42 0.98 9.17
CA ARG A 88 6.75 1.52 8.85
C ARG A 88 7.90 0.77 9.51
N LYS A 89 7.71 0.12 10.67
CA LYS A 89 8.76 -0.70 11.29
C LYS A 89 9.08 -1.94 10.45
N TYR A 90 8.09 -2.51 9.77
CA TYR A 90 8.26 -3.60 8.81
C TYR A 90 8.89 -3.15 7.48
N MET A 91 8.90 -1.84 7.22
CA MET A 91 9.40 -1.25 5.97
C MET A 91 10.86 -0.75 6.10
N LEU A 92 11.58 -1.07 7.17
CA LEU A 92 12.99 -0.69 7.30
C LEU A 92 13.85 -1.40 6.23
N PRO A 93 14.92 -0.74 5.73
CA PRO A 93 15.50 0.53 6.18
C PRO A 93 14.90 1.78 5.49
N TYR A 94 13.80 1.65 4.73
CA TYR A 94 13.26 2.77 3.96
C TYR A 94 12.73 3.89 4.86
N PRO A 95 13.04 5.16 4.54
CA PRO A 95 12.60 6.28 5.36
C PRO A 95 11.06 6.43 5.30
N PRO A 96 10.41 6.81 6.41
CA PRO A 96 8.99 7.08 6.43
C PRO A 96 8.57 8.11 5.38
N SER A 97 7.72 7.70 4.44
CA SER A 97 7.11 8.59 3.45
C SER A 97 5.61 8.28 3.29
N SER A 98 4.89 9.15 2.59
CA SER A 98 3.49 8.90 2.17
C SER A 98 3.11 9.80 0.99
N PRO A 99 2.39 9.27 -0.03
CA PRO A 99 2.06 7.86 -0.20
C PRO A 99 3.31 7.01 -0.46
N SER A 100 3.26 5.74 -0.07
CA SER A 100 4.27 4.71 -0.39
C SER A 100 3.61 3.34 -0.43
N MET A 101 4.26 2.35 -1.04
CA MET A 101 3.69 1.00 -1.18
C MET A 101 4.75 -0.06 -0.89
N ALA A 102 4.34 -1.15 -0.25
CA ALA A 102 5.20 -2.24 0.13
C ALA A 102 4.58 -3.57 -0.26
N LEU A 103 5.35 -4.46 -0.88
CA LEU A 103 4.98 -5.85 -1.09
C LEU A 103 5.79 -6.70 -0.13
N PHE A 104 5.09 -7.54 0.63
CA PHE A 104 5.67 -8.54 1.49
C PHE A 104 5.41 -9.92 0.94
N LYS A 105 6.37 -10.83 1.09
CA LYS A 105 6.22 -12.26 0.83
C LYS A 105 6.70 -13.01 2.07
N ASN A 106 5.84 -13.85 2.64
CA ASN A 106 6.14 -14.66 3.84
C ASN A 106 6.68 -13.83 5.03
N GLY A 107 6.19 -12.59 5.15
CA GLY A 107 6.55 -11.65 6.22
C GLY A 107 7.86 -10.90 5.99
N GLU A 108 8.49 -11.07 4.81
CA GLU A 108 9.68 -10.32 4.40
C GLU A 108 9.30 -9.25 3.39
N LEU A 109 9.90 -8.05 3.51
CA LEU A 109 9.72 -6.98 2.54
C LEU A 109 10.49 -7.31 1.27
N VAL A 110 9.78 -7.55 0.17
CA VAL A 110 10.38 -7.95 -1.12
C VAL A 110 10.36 -6.84 -2.17
N HIS A 111 9.47 -5.86 -2.04
CA HIS A 111 9.44 -4.69 -2.91
C HIS A 111 8.93 -3.46 -2.17
N PHE A 112 9.48 -2.29 -2.51
CA PHE A 112 9.06 -1.03 -1.90
C PHE A 112 9.10 0.13 -2.90
N ILE A 113 8.03 0.92 -2.91
CA ILE A 113 7.91 2.15 -3.70
C ILE A 113 7.81 3.33 -2.74
N GLU A 114 8.91 4.08 -2.62
CA GLU A 114 8.97 5.33 -1.87
C GLU A 114 8.17 6.45 -2.53
N ARG A 115 7.79 7.46 -1.73
CA ARG A 115 7.11 8.65 -2.26
C ARG A 115 7.85 9.31 -3.43
N HIS A 116 9.17 9.38 -3.39
CA HIS A 116 9.94 10.02 -4.47
C HIS A 116 9.88 9.25 -5.80
N HIS A 117 9.49 7.97 -5.77
CA HIS A 117 9.16 7.18 -6.95
C HIS A 117 7.69 7.28 -7.36
N ILE A 118 6.86 8.02 -6.62
CA ILE A 118 5.44 8.27 -6.91
C ILE A 118 5.24 9.72 -7.35
N GLU A 119 5.86 10.65 -6.64
CA GLU A 119 5.75 12.09 -6.90
C GLU A 119 6.40 12.44 -8.24
N GLY A 120 5.64 13.08 -9.13
CA GLY A 120 6.12 13.44 -10.48
C GLY A 120 6.17 12.28 -11.48
N ARG A 121 5.62 11.10 -11.14
CA ARG A 121 5.46 9.95 -12.05
C ARG A 121 4.00 9.80 -12.45
N SER A 122 3.72 9.15 -13.59
CA SER A 122 2.35 8.84 -13.99
C SER A 122 1.82 7.60 -13.28
N ALA A 123 0.51 7.48 -13.14
CA ALA A 123 -0.13 6.28 -12.61
C ALA A 123 0.26 5.01 -13.39
N ASP A 124 0.42 5.08 -14.71
CA ASP A 124 0.87 3.95 -15.54
C ASP A 124 2.29 3.48 -15.17
N MET A 125 3.21 4.40 -14.88
CA MET A 125 4.56 4.04 -14.44
C MET A 125 4.54 3.34 -13.08
N ILE A 126 3.66 3.79 -12.17
CA ILE A 126 3.46 3.13 -10.87
C ILE A 126 2.83 1.75 -11.06
N ALA A 127 1.87 1.66 -11.97
CA ALA A 127 1.20 0.41 -12.29
C ALA A 127 2.21 -0.61 -12.83
N GLU A 128 3.00 -0.24 -13.84
CA GLU A 128 4.01 -1.13 -14.44
C GLU A 128 5.05 -1.59 -13.42
N ASN A 129 5.51 -0.69 -12.54
CA ASN A 129 6.41 -1.05 -11.45
C ASN A 129 5.83 -2.12 -10.52
N LEU A 130 4.57 -1.95 -10.12
CA LEU A 130 3.87 -2.93 -9.28
C LEU A 130 3.59 -4.24 -10.01
N LYS A 131 3.22 -4.19 -11.29
CA LYS A 131 2.98 -5.38 -12.11
C LYS A 131 4.22 -6.27 -12.16
N MET A 132 5.38 -5.69 -12.44
CA MET A 132 6.66 -6.41 -12.42
C MET A 132 6.91 -7.07 -11.06
N ALA A 133 6.66 -6.36 -9.96
CA ALA A 133 6.79 -6.95 -8.62
C ALA A 133 5.77 -8.08 -8.36
N PHE A 134 4.54 -7.95 -8.87
CA PHE A 134 3.54 -9.01 -8.72
C PHE A 134 3.93 -10.26 -9.51
N GLU A 135 4.39 -10.09 -10.75
CA GLU A 135 4.91 -11.18 -11.58
C GLU A 135 6.13 -11.84 -10.93
N GLU A 136 7.01 -11.09 -10.27
CA GLU A 136 8.16 -11.69 -9.61
C GLU A 136 7.78 -12.46 -8.33
N TYR A 137 6.87 -11.92 -7.52
CA TYR A 137 6.67 -12.41 -6.15
C TYR A 137 5.34 -13.13 -5.89
N CYS A 138 4.34 -13.01 -6.77
CA CYS A 138 2.96 -13.50 -6.54
C CYS A 138 2.55 -14.67 -7.47
N ASN A 139 3.50 -15.41 -8.04
CA ASN A 139 3.25 -16.51 -9.00
C ASN A 139 3.11 -17.90 -8.37
N ASP A 140 2.97 -18.01 -7.05
CA ASP A 140 2.91 -19.29 -6.32
C ASP A 140 1.48 -19.74 -6.00
#